data_AF-A0A367ZJT6-F1
#
_entry.id   AF-A0A367ZJT6-F1
#
_cell.length_a   1.000
_cell.length_b   1.000
_cell.length_c   1.000
_cell.angle_alpha   90.00
_cell.angle_beta   90.00
_cell.angle_gamma   90.00
#
_symmetry.space_group_name_H-M   'P 1'
#
loop_
_entity.id
_entity.type
_entity.pdbx_description
1 polymer ?
#
loop_
_entity_poly.entity_id
_entity_poly.type
_entity_poly.pdbx_seq_one_letter_code
_entity_poly.pdbx_strand_id
1 'polypeptide(L)'
;MIRVELDTPFEDFWKVVAFLGTLASAYILFMGLHGSGGTPPDPALLPWLPYSLVIGAIGWLMYWLTDNVYLIDRDRRQILYRFRICGWQRFSKYLDFETCFTTALEGRIETTRRHRWYEYRLVLIDRQGKIHPMGNWEREDRFEALQKEAESLARWLGCTCTGGVPGHRLSVRVGKGGRVRVRLIPEPLPPPAFQEWLFQGRRGLMWLALGLALLLASWLKR
;
A
#
# COMPACT_ATOMS: atom_id res chain seq x y z
N MET A 1 -25.67 1.47 2.41
CA MET A 1 -24.44 0.67 2.24
C MET A 1 -23.29 1.63 1.97
N ILE A 2 -22.28 1.71 2.84
CA ILE A 2 -21.08 2.52 2.58
C ILE A 2 -20.04 1.67 1.87
N ARG A 3 -19.33 2.34 0.94
CA ARG A 3 -18.19 1.81 0.20
C ARG A 3 -16.92 2.40 0.80
N VAL A 4 -15.99 1.56 1.22
CA VAL A 4 -14.63 1.96 1.59
C VAL A 4 -13.68 1.31 0.59
N GLU A 5 -12.97 2.15 -0.15
CA GLU A 5 -11.97 1.73 -1.14
C GLU A 5 -10.61 1.62 -0.45
N LEU A 6 -9.86 0.55 -0.74
CA LEU A 6 -8.49 0.41 -0.31
C LEU A 6 -7.63 0.00 -1.49
N ASP A 7 -6.46 0.60 -1.59
CA ASP A 7 -5.40 0.07 -2.44
C ASP A 7 -5.02 -1.31 -1.91
N THR A 8 -5.21 -2.33 -2.75
CA THR A 8 -4.85 -3.70 -2.38
C THR A 8 -3.50 -4.10 -2.96
N PRO A 9 -2.76 -5.02 -2.31
CA PRO A 9 -1.52 -5.58 -2.86
C PRO A 9 -1.67 -6.15 -4.27
N PHE A 10 -2.88 -6.57 -4.64
CA PHE A 10 -3.18 -7.13 -5.95
C PHE A 10 -3.32 -6.04 -7.03
N GLU A 11 -3.92 -4.90 -6.71
CA GLU A 11 -3.91 -3.73 -7.60
C GLU A 11 -2.49 -3.21 -7.81
N ASP A 12 -1.70 -3.13 -6.74
CA ASP A 12 -0.29 -2.73 -6.82
C ASP A 12 0.54 -3.71 -7.66
N PHE A 13 0.26 -5.02 -7.56
CA PHE A 13 0.87 -6.02 -8.42
C PHE A 13 0.62 -5.73 -9.90
N TRP A 14 -0.63 -5.43 -10.29
CA TRP A 14 -0.95 -5.09 -11.68
C TRP A 14 -0.33 -3.78 -12.14
N LYS A 15 -0.28 -2.74 -11.27
CA LYS A 15 0.46 -1.49 -11.53
C LYS A 15 1.94 -1.78 -11.83
N VAL A 16 2.58 -2.66 -11.05
CA VAL A 16 3.99 -3.04 -11.26
C VAL A 16 4.17 -3.78 -12.58
N VAL A 17 3.33 -4.77 -12.90
CA VAL A 17 3.37 -5.49 -14.19
C VAL A 17 3.21 -4.53 -15.37
N ALA A 18 2.24 -3.63 -15.28
CA ALA A 18 1.99 -2.61 -16.30
C ALA A 18 3.21 -1.68 -16.51
N PHE A 19 3.80 -1.23 -15.39
CA PHE A 19 4.98 -0.37 -15.41
C PHE A 19 6.20 -1.07 -16.02
N LEU A 20 6.49 -2.31 -15.59
CA LEU A 20 7.62 -3.08 -16.12
C LEU A 20 7.45 -3.38 -17.62
N GLY A 21 6.25 -3.72 -18.07
CA GLY A 21 5.97 -3.92 -19.51
C GLY A 21 6.19 -2.64 -20.33
N THR A 22 5.76 -1.49 -19.80
CA THR A 22 5.96 -0.18 -20.45
C THR A 22 7.45 0.19 -20.49
N LEU A 23 8.18 -0.03 -19.40
CA LEU A 23 9.61 0.25 -19.31
C LEU A 23 10.43 -0.67 -20.22
N ALA A 24 10.08 -1.96 -20.31
CA ALA A 24 10.68 -2.89 -21.25
C ALA A 24 10.44 -2.46 -22.70
N SER A 25 9.22 -2.00 -23.03
CA SER A 25 8.89 -1.48 -24.35
C SER A 25 9.72 -0.23 -24.72
N ALA A 26 9.85 0.71 -23.77
CA ALA A 26 10.69 1.89 -23.96
C ALA A 26 12.17 1.53 -24.14
N TYR A 27 12.68 0.57 -23.36
CA TYR A 27 14.05 0.06 -23.48
C TYR A 27 14.30 -0.60 -24.84
N ILE A 28 13.39 -1.48 -25.29
CA ILE A 28 13.47 -2.16 -26.58
C ILE A 28 13.46 -1.16 -27.73
N LEU A 29 12.57 -0.16 -27.69
CA LEU A 29 12.52 0.90 -28.71
C LEU A 29 13.80 1.74 -28.73
N PHE A 30 14.29 2.13 -27.56
CA PHE A 30 15.51 2.94 -27.46
C PHE A 30 16.73 2.20 -27.98
N MET A 31 16.97 0.97 -27.49
CA MET A 31 18.11 0.15 -27.89
C MET A 31 17.99 -0.35 -29.34
N GLY A 32 16.79 -0.67 -29.80
CA GLY A 32 16.56 -1.18 -31.15
C GLY A 32 16.70 -0.13 -32.25
N LEU A 33 16.39 1.13 -31.95
CA LEU A 33 16.42 2.22 -32.95
C LEU A 33 17.65 3.12 -32.83
N HIS A 34 18.09 3.43 -31.61
CA HIS A 34 19.12 4.45 -31.36
C HIS A 34 20.42 3.85 -30.78
N GLY A 35 20.33 2.75 -30.03
CA GLY A 35 21.47 2.25 -29.25
C GLY A 35 21.80 3.15 -28.06
N SER A 36 22.94 2.92 -27.39
CA SER A 36 23.35 3.70 -26.21
C SER A 36 24.85 3.87 -26.11
N GLY A 37 25.33 5.12 -26.10
CA GLY A 37 26.65 5.53 -25.58
C GLY A 37 27.87 4.67 -25.95
N GLY A 38 27.86 4.00 -27.10
CA GLY A 38 28.91 3.04 -27.51
C GLY A 38 28.39 1.67 -27.99
N THR A 39 27.11 1.36 -27.79
CA THR A 39 26.44 0.20 -28.38
C THR A 39 25.64 0.64 -29.61
N PRO A 40 25.84 0.02 -30.79
CA PRO A 40 25.03 0.30 -31.97
C PRO A 40 23.58 -0.15 -31.74
N PRO A 41 22.63 0.36 -32.54
CA PRO A 41 21.24 -0.12 -32.51
C PRO A 41 21.18 -1.64 -32.70
N ASP A 42 20.37 -2.31 -31.89
CA ASP A 42 20.15 -3.77 -31.97
C ASP A 42 18.73 -4.09 -32.48
N PRO A 43 18.52 -4.20 -33.80
CA PRO A 43 17.21 -4.48 -34.36
C PRO A 43 16.67 -5.87 -33.97
N ALA A 44 17.50 -6.78 -33.45
CA ALA A 44 17.04 -8.09 -32.97
C ALA A 44 16.13 -7.97 -31.74
N LEU A 45 16.11 -6.81 -31.07
CA LEU A 45 15.19 -6.51 -29.97
C LEU A 45 13.78 -6.14 -30.45
N LEU A 46 13.63 -5.58 -31.65
CA LEU A 46 12.34 -5.07 -32.15
C LEU A 46 11.22 -6.12 -32.22
N PRO A 47 11.48 -7.40 -32.58
CA PRO A 47 10.46 -8.45 -32.53
C PRO A 47 9.86 -8.69 -31.13
N TRP A 48 10.56 -8.30 -30.06
CA TRP A 48 10.09 -8.46 -28.68
C TRP A 48 9.15 -7.34 -28.22
N LEU A 49 9.17 -6.20 -28.91
CA LEU A 49 8.34 -5.04 -28.60
C LEU A 49 6.82 -5.33 -28.50
N PRO A 50 6.18 -6.07 -29.43
CA PRO A 50 4.76 -6.38 -29.29
C PRO A 50 4.45 -7.16 -28.02
N TYR A 51 5.35 -8.07 -27.58
CA TYR A 51 5.14 -8.84 -26.36
C TYR A 51 5.20 -7.95 -25.11
N SER A 52 6.18 -7.05 -25.01
CA SER A 52 6.27 -6.12 -23.87
C SER A 52 5.09 -5.15 -23.82
N LEU A 53 4.62 -4.69 -24.98
CA LEU A 53 3.42 -3.85 -25.07
C LEU A 53 2.15 -4.59 -24.65
N VAL A 54 1.98 -5.84 -25.09
CA VAL A 54 0.84 -6.68 -24.70
C VAL A 54 0.86 -6.95 -23.19
N ILE A 55 2.02 -7.26 -22.60
CA ILE A 55 2.14 -7.44 -21.15
C ILE A 55 1.77 -6.16 -20.40
N GLY A 56 2.28 -5.00 -20.84
CA GLY A 56 1.93 -3.71 -20.25
C GLY A 56 0.43 -3.40 -20.35
N ALA A 57 -0.17 -3.63 -21.51
CA ALA A 57 -1.59 -3.43 -21.76
C ALA A 57 -2.47 -4.37 -20.91
N ILE A 58 -2.11 -5.65 -20.80
CA ILE A 58 -2.80 -6.60 -19.93
C ILE A 58 -2.70 -6.14 -18.47
N GLY A 59 -1.52 -5.69 -18.01
CA GLY A 59 -1.36 -5.16 -16.65
C GLY A 59 -2.31 -4.00 -16.35
N TRP A 60 -2.38 -3.01 -17.26
CA TRP A 60 -3.31 -1.88 -17.12
C TRP A 60 -4.77 -2.30 -17.16
N LEU A 61 -5.14 -3.20 -18.08
CA LEU A 61 -6.49 -3.74 -18.18
C LEU A 61 -6.89 -4.47 -16.89
N MET A 62 -6.02 -5.33 -16.38
CA MET A 62 -6.26 -6.08 -15.14
C MET A 62 -6.36 -5.14 -13.93
N TYR A 63 -5.55 -4.09 -13.88
CA TYR A 63 -5.67 -3.05 -12.85
C TYR A 63 -7.06 -2.40 -12.87
N TRP A 64 -7.56 -1.98 -14.05
CA TRP A 64 -8.90 -1.38 -14.16
C TRP A 64 -10.06 -2.35 -13.91
N LEU A 65 -9.84 -3.63 -14.16
CA LEU A 65 -10.86 -4.67 -13.93
C LEU A 65 -10.84 -5.22 -12.50
N THR A 66 -9.85 -4.85 -11.70
CA THR A 66 -9.72 -5.25 -10.30
C THR A 66 -10.28 -4.15 -9.40
N ASP A 67 -11.21 -4.52 -8.52
CA ASP A 67 -11.82 -3.59 -7.58
C ASP A 67 -12.07 -4.28 -6.24
N ASN A 68 -11.52 -3.73 -5.17
CA ASN A 68 -11.57 -4.28 -3.83
C ASN A 68 -12.15 -3.28 -2.84
N VAL A 69 -13.20 -3.71 -2.13
CA VAL A 69 -14.03 -2.79 -1.37
C VAL A 69 -14.53 -3.46 -0.09
N TYR A 70 -14.48 -2.72 1.02
CA TYR A 70 -15.29 -3.07 2.19
C TYR A 70 -16.67 -2.43 2.09
N LEU A 71 -17.66 -3.27 2.37
CA LEU A 71 -19.07 -2.92 2.35
C LEU A 71 -19.62 -3.06 3.76
N ILE A 72 -20.17 -1.98 4.27
CA ILE A 72 -20.76 -1.95 5.60
C ILE A 72 -22.25 -2.24 5.45
N ASP A 73 -22.66 -3.43 5.88
CA ASP A 73 -24.05 -3.89 5.92
C ASP A 73 -24.63 -3.67 7.31
N ARG A 74 -25.49 -2.65 7.43
CA ARG A 74 -26.09 -2.25 8.71
C ARG A 74 -27.19 -3.22 9.15
N ASP A 75 -27.96 -3.75 8.22
CA ASP A 75 -29.10 -4.61 8.52
C ASP A 75 -28.61 -5.95 9.07
N ARG A 76 -27.53 -6.48 8.49
CA ARG A 76 -26.88 -7.70 8.96
C ARG A 76 -25.78 -7.46 10.00
N ARG A 77 -25.53 -6.21 10.38
CA ARG A 77 -24.49 -5.77 11.35
C ARG A 77 -23.12 -6.39 11.09
N GLN A 78 -22.70 -6.41 9.83
CA GLN A 78 -21.42 -7.01 9.41
C GLN A 78 -20.71 -6.17 8.36
N ILE A 79 -19.39 -6.29 8.33
CA ILE A 79 -18.51 -5.75 7.28
C ILE A 79 -18.24 -6.90 6.32
N LEU A 80 -18.55 -6.68 5.04
CA LEU A 80 -18.29 -7.61 3.95
C LEU A 80 -17.11 -7.11 3.14
N TYR A 81 -16.25 -8.03 2.70
CA TYR A 81 -15.24 -7.74 1.69
C TYR A 81 -15.76 -8.18 0.33
N ARG A 82 -15.76 -7.26 -0.64
CA ARG A 82 -16.06 -7.55 -2.04
C ARG A 82 -14.76 -7.53 -2.83
N PHE A 83 -14.42 -8.67 -3.39
CA PHE A 83 -13.37 -8.83 -4.38
C PHE A 83 -14.00 -8.91 -5.77
N ARG A 84 -13.59 -8.05 -6.70
CA ARG A 84 -14.01 -8.11 -8.10
C ARG A 84 -12.78 -8.16 -9.01
N ILE A 85 -12.78 -9.08 -9.96
CA ILE A 85 -11.77 -9.19 -11.02
C ILE A 85 -12.44 -9.65 -12.31
N CYS A 86 -12.21 -8.97 -13.43
CA CYS A 86 -12.66 -9.41 -14.77
C CYS A 86 -14.14 -9.85 -14.86
N GLY A 87 -15.03 -9.11 -14.19
CA GLY A 87 -16.47 -9.43 -14.16
C GLY A 87 -16.88 -10.53 -13.17
N TRP A 88 -15.93 -11.30 -12.62
CA TRP A 88 -16.18 -12.16 -11.48
C TRP A 88 -16.18 -11.35 -10.19
N GLN A 89 -17.12 -11.63 -9.30
CA GLN A 89 -17.23 -10.99 -8.00
C GLN A 89 -17.47 -12.02 -6.90
N ARG A 90 -16.83 -11.81 -5.75
CA ARG A 90 -17.01 -12.62 -4.56
C ARG A 90 -17.22 -11.72 -3.35
N PHE A 91 -18.25 -12.04 -2.58
CA PHE A 91 -18.51 -11.44 -1.28
C PHE A 91 -18.09 -12.43 -0.19
N SER A 92 -17.29 -11.97 0.75
CA SER A 92 -16.92 -12.73 1.93
C SER A 92 -17.18 -11.90 3.17
N LYS A 93 -17.71 -12.53 4.22
CA LYS A 93 -17.80 -11.91 5.53
C LYS A 93 -16.40 -11.59 6.03
N TYR A 94 -16.17 -10.34 6.40
CA TYR A 94 -14.88 -9.86 6.89
C TYR A 94 -14.88 -9.74 8.42
N LEU A 95 -15.86 -9.03 8.98
CA LEU A 95 -15.93 -8.75 10.42
C LEU A 95 -17.37 -8.53 10.87
N ASP A 96 -17.72 -8.93 12.10
CA ASP A 96 -19.00 -8.58 12.73
C ASP A 96 -18.89 -7.28 13.50
N PHE A 97 -19.96 -6.47 13.55
CA PHE A 97 -19.95 -5.23 14.33
C PHE A 97 -19.70 -5.48 15.81
N GLU A 98 -20.15 -6.63 16.33
CA GLU A 98 -19.93 -7.01 17.73
C GLU A 98 -18.45 -7.27 18.07
N THR A 99 -17.65 -7.62 17.06
CA THR A 99 -16.20 -7.82 17.22
C THR A 99 -15.43 -6.51 17.12
N CYS A 100 -16.05 -5.44 16.64
CA CYS A 100 -15.46 -4.11 16.62
C CYS A 100 -15.29 -3.56 18.03
N PHE A 101 -14.11 -3.04 18.35
CA PHE A 101 -13.82 -2.41 19.64
C PHE A 101 -13.85 -0.88 19.53
N THR A 102 -13.02 -0.31 18.65
CA THR A 102 -12.97 1.15 18.43
C THR A 102 -12.46 1.43 17.02
N THR A 103 -12.86 2.57 16.45
CA THR A 103 -12.12 3.17 15.32
C THR A 103 -11.02 4.08 15.86
N ALA A 104 -9.98 4.30 15.06
CA ALA A 104 -8.89 5.21 15.37
C ALA A 104 -8.21 5.68 14.07
N LEU A 105 -7.30 6.65 14.21
CA LEU A 105 -6.34 6.99 13.17
C LEU A 105 -4.99 6.37 13.50
N GLU A 106 -4.41 5.67 12.52
CA GLU A 106 -3.03 5.22 12.59
C GLU A 106 -2.15 6.24 11.87
N GLY A 107 -1.16 6.78 12.57
CA GLY A 107 -0.15 7.66 12.00
C GLY A 107 1.14 6.92 11.65
N ARG A 108 1.82 7.36 10.58
CA ARG A 108 3.20 6.98 10.24
C ARG A 108 3.97 8.20 9.75
N ILE A 109 5.30 8.12 9.84
CA ILE A 109 6.19 9.09 9.21
C ILE A 109 6.61 8.55 7.84
N GLU A 110 6.34 9.31 6.80
CA GLU A 110 6.93 9.09 5.48
C GLU A 110 8.14 10.00 5.27
N THR A 111 9.16 9.49 4.59
CA THR A 111 10.43 10.18 4.42
C THR A 111 10.97 10.01 3.01
N THR A 112 11.20 11.15 2.36
CA THR A 112 11.99 11.25 1.12
C THR A 112 13.34 11.90 1.41
N ARG A 113 14.18 12.11 0.38
CA ARG A 113 15.47 12.82 0.56
C ARG A 113 15.30 14.25 1.06
N ARG A 114 14.23 14.94 0.66
CA ARG A 114 14.06 16.39 0.89
C ARG A 114 12.89 16.73 1.81
N HIS A 115 11.92 15.85 1.92
CA HIS A 115 10.67 16.13 2.63
C HIS A 115 10.31 14.97 3.55
N ARG A 116 9.68 15.35 4.65
CA ARG A 116 9.08 14.43 5.62
C ARG A 116 7.72 14.98 5.96
N TRP A 117 6.77 14.08 6.13
CA TRP A 117 5.42 14.44 6.46
C TRP A 117 4.81 13.29 7.23
N TYR A 118 3.77 13.61 8.00
CA TYR A 118 2.94 12.59 8.59
C TYR A 118 1.89 12.14 7.58
N GLU A 119 1.65 10.83 7.58
CA GLU A 119 0.49 10.24 6.94
C GLU A 119 -0.37 9.57 7.98
N TYR A 120 -1.67 9.64 7.77
CA TYR A 120 -2.67 9.02 8.61
C TYR A 120 -3.58 8.15 7.77
N ARG A 121 -4.05 7.06 8.35
CA ARG A 121 -5.13 6.26 7.76
C ARG A 121 -6.17 5.92 8.80
N LEU A 122 -7.39 5.75 8.34
CA LEU A 122 -8.48 5.24 9.15
C LEU A 122 -8.26 3.75 9.44
N VAL A 123 -8.38 3.36 10.71
CA VAL A 123 -8.31 1.96 11.11
C VAL A 123 -9.46 1.59 12.04
N LEU A 124 -9.86 0.32 11.96
CA LEU A 124 -10.77 -0.32 12.89
C LEU A 124 -9.98 -1.32 13.73
N ILE A 125 -10.18 -1.27 15.04
CA ILE A 125 -9.54 -2.18 15.98
C ILE A 125 -10.60 -3.13 16.49
N ASP A 126 -10.35 -4.43 16.40
CA ASP A 126 -11.25 -5.46 16.93
C ASP A 126 -11.02 -5.70 18.42
N ARG A 127 -11.90 -6.49 19.04
CA ARG A 127 -11.80 -6.89 20.46
C ARG A 127 -10.62 -7.83 20.74
N GLN A 128 -9.96 -8.35 19.71
CA GLN A 128 -8.73 -9.13 19.82
C GLN A 128 -7.48 -8.25 19.72
N GLY A 129 -7.65 -6.93 19.51
CA GLY A 129 -6.56 -5.97 19.34
C GLY A 129 -5.93 -5.98 17.96
N LYS A 130 -6.54 -6.65 16.98
CA LYS A 130 -6.12 -6.62 15.59
C LYS A 130 -6.53 -5.31 14.94
N ILE A 131 -5.61 -4.74 14.17
CA ILE A 131 -5.81 -3.51 13.42
C ILE A 131 -6.23 -3.87 11.99
N HIS A 132 -7.36 -3.34 11.56
CA HIS A 132 -7.94 -3.50 10.24
C HIS A 132 -7.93 -2.13 9.53
N PRO A 133 -7.10 -1.94 8.50
CA PRO A 133 -7.14 -0.72 7.71
C PRO A 133 -8.52 -0.53 7.06
N MET A 134 -9.08 0.66 7.19
CA MET A 134 -10.38 1.08 6.64
C MET A 134 -10.23 2.31 5.75
N GLY A 135 -9.04 2.51 5.18
CA GLY A 135 -8.73 3.61 4.30
C GLY A 135 -7.25 3.60 3.92
N ASN A 136 -6.92 4.36 2.89
CA ASN A 136 -5.56 4.56 2.42
C ASN A 136 -4.81 5.55 3.32
N TRP A 137 -3.50 5.58 3.14
CA TRP A 137 -2.66 6.60 3.77
C TRP A 137 -2.88 7.94 3.08
N GLU A 138 -3.24 8.95 3.88
CA GLU A 138 -3.48 10.31 3.45
C GLU A 138 -2.55 11.25 4.21
N ARG A 139 -2.23 12.39 3.62
CA ARG A 139 -1.34 13.38 4.23
C ARG A 139 -2.03 14.14 5.38
N GLU A 140 -1.22 14.79 6.21
CA GLU A 140 -1.65 15.49 7.41
C GLU A 140 -2.70 16.61 7.18
N ASP A 141 -2.76 17.18 5.99
CA ASP A 141 -3.78 18.17 5.59
C ASP A 141 -5.20 17.59 5.58
N ARG A 142 -5.33 16.27 5.40
CA ARG A 142 -6.61 15.55 5.43
C ARG A 142 -6.97 15.02 6.83
N PHE A 143 -6.15 15.27 7.84
CA PHE A 143 -6.32 14.72 9.18
C PHE A 143 -7.70 14.98 9.78
N GLU A 144 -8.21 16.22 9.69
CA GLU A 144 -9.54 16.55 10.23
C GLU A 144 -10.68 15.83 9.50
N ALA A 145 -10.55 15.64 8.18
CA ALA A 145 -11.52 14.91 7.39
C ALA A 145 -11.53 13.43 7.81
N LEU A 146 -10.35 12.82 7.93
CA LEU A 146 -10.20 11.45 8.42
C LEU A 146 -10.75 11.26 9.83
N GLN A 147 -10.55 12.23 10.73
CA GLN A 147 -11.09 12.18 12.09
C GLN A 147 -12.62 12.17 12.07
N LYS A 148 -13.26 13.02 11.25
CA LYS A 148 -14.72 13.02 11.06
C LYS A 148 -15.24 11.73 10.44
N GLU A 149 -14.50 11.15 9.50
CA GLU A 149 -14.80 9.84 8.92
C GLU A 149 -14.69 8.72 9.96
N ALA A 150 -13.68 8.76 10.83
CA ALA A 150 -13.49 7.80 11.93
C ALA A 150 -14.65 7.82 12.93
N GLU A 151 -15.11 9.03 13.29
CA GLU A 151 -16.25 9.23 14.17
C GLU A 151 -17.55 8.76 13.51
N SER A 152 -17.73 9.07 12.23
CA SER A 152 -18.89 8.62 11.46
C SER A 152 -18.91 7.09 11.39
N LEU A 153 -17.79 6.46 11.08
CA LEU A 153 -17.65 5.02 11.05
C LEU A 153 -17.95 4.40 12.43
N ALA A 154 -17.43 4.97 13.51
CA ALA A 154 -17.70 4.51 14.88
C ALA A 154 -19.20 4.52 15.20
N ARG A 155 -19.89 5.62 14.86
CA ARG A 155 -21.34 5.75 15.05
C ARG A 155 -22.10 4.68 14.27
N TRP A 156 -21.63 4.33 13.08
CA TRP A 156 -22.29 3.34 12.22
C TRP A 156 -22.09 1.92 12.74
N LEU A 157 -20.90 1.63 13.27
CA LEU A 157 -20.57 0.33 13.85
C LEU A 157 -21.12 0.15 15.26
N GLY A 158 -21.48 1.25 15.94
CA GLY A 158 -21.89 1.25 17.34
C GLY A 158 -20.72 1.01 18.30
N CYS A 159 -19.51 1.41 17.91
CA CYS A 159 -18.30 1.33 18.74
C CYS A 159 -17.81 2.72 19.13
N THR A 160 -16.79 2.79 19.98
CA THR A 160 -16.15 4.06 20.33
C THR A 160 -15.22 4.54 19.21
N CYS A 161 -14.90 5.84 19.20
CA CYS A 161 -13.84 6.41 18.38
C CYS A 161 -12.73 6.90 19.31
N THR A 162 -11.51 6.39 19.12
CA THR A 162 -10.33 6.93 19.78
C THR A 162 -9.79 8.03 18.88
N GLY A 163 -10.03 9.29 19.24
CA GLY A 163 -9.57 10.42 18.44
C GLY A 163 -8.07 10.38 18.21
N GLY A 164 -7.63 10.66 16.99
CA GLY A 164 -6.21 10.79 16.67
C GLY A 164 -5.62 12.06 17.24
N VAL A 165 -4.29 12.10 17.37
CA VAL A 165 -3.54 13.34 17.63
C VAL A 165 -2.45 13.46 16.55
N PRO A 166 -2.29 14.61 15.89
CA PRO A 166 -1.22 14.79 14.93
C PRO A 166 0.17 14.51 15.54
N GLY A 167 1.07 13.94 14.75
CA GLY A 167 2.40 13.54 15.17
C GLY A 167 2.44 12.33 16.09
N HIS A 168 1.33 11.60 16.25
CA HIS A 168 1.27 10.41 17.08
C HIS A 168 1.01 9.16 16.25
N ARG A 169 1.64 8.08 16.69
CA ARG A 169 1.42 6.72 16.20
C ARG A 169 0.48 5.96 17.12
N LEU A 170 -0.37 5.15 16.50
CA LEU A 170 -1.27 4.26 17.21
C LEU A 170 -0.52 3.03 17.75
N SER A 171 -0.72 2.72 19.02
CA SER A 171 -0.23 1.51 19.66
C SER A 171 -1.37 0.76 20.34
N VAL A 172 -1.59 -0.48 19.92
CA VAL A 172 -2.61 -1.36 20.47
C VAL A 172 -1.93 -2.45 21.28
N ARG A 173 -2.38 -2.65 22.53
CA ARG A 173 -1.91 -3.72 23.40
C ARG A 173 -3.08 -4.46 24.01
N VAL A 174 -3.06 -5.79 23.93
CA VAL A 174 -4.01 -6.65 24.64
C VAL A 174 -3.45 -6.94 26.02
N GLY A 175 -4.14 -6.49 27.07
CA GLY A 175 -3.76 -6.72 28.46
C GLY A 175 -4.12 -8.13 28.94
N LYS A 176 -3.62 -8.50 30.13
CA LYS A 176 -4.05 -9.73 30.83
C LYS A 176 -5.57 -9.67 31.04
N GLY A 177 -6.28 -10.71 30.61
CA GLY A 177 -7.75 -10.78 30.62
C GLY A 177 -8.44 -10.31 29.33
N GLY A 178 -7.72 -10.17 28.21
CA GLY A 178 -8.31 -9.89 26.89
C GLY A 178 -8.77 -8.45 26.68
N ARG A 179 -8.48 -7.53 27.60
CA ARG A 179 -8.83 -6.11 27.46
C ARG A 179 -7.87 -5.41 26.51
N VAL A 180 -8.38 -4.93 25.38
CA VAL A 180 -7.65 -4.11 24.42
C VAL A 180 -7.45 -2.71 24.99
N ARG A 181 -6.21 -2.21 24.98
CA ARG A 181 -5.87 -0.82 25.25
C ARG A 181 -5.25 -0.19 24.02
N VAL A 182 -5.77 0.97 23.67
CA VAL A 182 -5.26 1.80 22.58
C VAL A 182 -4.55 2.98 23.20
N ARG A 183 -3.34 3.26 22.73
CA ARG A 183 -2.51 4.40 23.15
C ARG A 183 -1.99 5.13 21.92
N LEU A 184 -1.88 6.44 22.04
CA LEU A 184 -1.19 7.27 21.08
C LEU A 184 0.21 7.55 21.62
N ILE A 185 1.22 7.24 20.83
CA ILE A 185 2.62 7.44 21.17
C ILE A 185 3.13 8.60 20.32
N PRO A 186 3.63 9.70 20.91
CA PRO A 186 4.27 10.75 20.13
C PRO A 186 5.44 10.16 19.31
N GLU A 187 5.46 10.43 18.01
CA GLU A 187 6.50 9.95 17.10
C GLU A 187 7.13 11.18 16.41
N PRO A 188 8.11 11.84 17.03
CA PRO A 188 8.69 13.06 16.48
C PRO A 188 9.45 12.76 15.19
N LEU A 189 9.41 13.71 14.24
CA LEU A 189 10.24 13.64 13.03
C LEU A 189 11.72 13.55 13.45
N PRO A 190 12.50 12.56 12.95
CA PRO A 190 13.90 12.44 13.29
C PRO A 190 14.69 13.71 12.91
N PRO A 191 15.88 13.97 13.46
CA PRO A 191 16.70 15.08 13.01
C PRO A 191 17.20 14.88 11.56
N PRO A 192 17.61 15.95 10.85
CA PRO A 192 18.18 15.88 9.49
C PRO A 192 19.39 14.93 9.39
N ALA A 193 20.29 14.95 10.38
CA ALA A 193 21.54 14.18 10.35
C ALA A 193 21.35 12.65 10.39
N PHE A 194 20.30 12.15 11.06
CA PHE A 194 19.98 10.72 11.09
C PHE A 194 19.55 10.17 9.71
N GLN A 195 19.15 11.07 8.80
CA GLN A 195 18.63 10.76 7.47
C GLN A 195 19.71 10.29 6.50
N GLU A 196 20.87 10.94 6.51
CA GLU A 196 21.99 10.58 5.65
C GLU A 196 22.49 9.17 5.97
N TRP A 197 22.55 8.85 7.26
CA TRP A 197 22.98 7.54 7.76
C TRP A 197 22.01 6.40 7.35
N LEU A 198 20.70 6.57 7.54
CA LEU A 198 19.70 5.55 7.13
C LEU A 198 19.66 5.31 5.61
N PHE A 199 19.79 6.37 4.80
CA PHE A 199 19.81 6.23 3.34
C PHE A 199 21.12 5.63 2.83
N GLN A 200 22.26 5.95 3.45
CA GLN A 200 23.53 5.28 3.15
C GLN A 200 23.43 3.77 3.47
N GLY A 201 22.82 3.40 4.60
CA GLY A 201 22.59 1.99 4.96
C GLY A 201 21.68 1.24 3.97
N ARG A 202 20.53 1.82 3.58
CA ARG A 202 19.62 1.23 2.58
C ARG A 202 20.26 1.12 1.19
N ARG A 203 21.07 2.10 0.78
CA ARG A 203 21.84 2.01 -0.48
C ARG A 203 22.87 0.90 -0.42
N GLY A 204 23.59 0.74 0.69
CA GLY A 204 24.53 -0.37 0.88
C GLY A 204 23.86 -1.73 0.69
N LEU A 205 22.67 -1.92 1.27
CA LEU A 205 21.87 -3.15 1.10
C LEU A 205 21.37 -3.35 -0.33
N MET A 206 20.93 -2.27 -1.01
CA MET A 206 20.45 -2.37 -2.39
C MET A 206 21.58 -2.69 -3.37
N TRP A 207 22.78 -2.11 -3.18
CA TRP A 207 23.96 -2.44 -3.97
C TRP A 207 24.47 -3.86 -3.67
N LEU A 208 24.39 -4.32 -2.42
CA LEU A 208 24.67 -5.71 -2.06
C LEU A 208 23.69 -6.68 -2.73
N ALA A 209 22.39 -6.38 -2.73
CA ALA A 209 21.37 -7.20 -3.39
C ALA A 209 21.54 -7.24 -4.92
N LEU A 210 21.86 -6.08 -5.54
CA LEU A 210 22.15 -5.99 -6.96
C LEU A 210 23.43 -6.76 -7.33
N GLY A 211 24.48 -6.65 -6.51
CA GLY A 211 25.73 -7.41 -6.67
C GLY A 211 25.51 -8.91 -6.54
N LEU A 212 24.71 -9.35 -5.56
CA LEU A 212 24.33 -10.77 -5.40
C LEU A 212 23.51 -11.28 -6.59
N ALA A 213 22.57 -10.49 -7.10
CA ALA A 213 21.78 -10.85 -8.28
C ALA A 213 22.65 -10.97 -9.53
N LEU A 214 23.61 -10.08 -9.73
CA LEU A 214 24.56 -10.14 -10.85
C LEU A 214 25.53 -11.33 -10.71
N LEU A 215 26.01 -11.63 -9.50
CA LEU A 215 26.84 -12.80 -9.23
C LEU A 215 26.08 -14.10 -9.50
N LEU A 216 24.84 -14.23 -9.02
CA LEU A 216 23.98 -15.38 -9.31
C LEU A 216 23.71 -15.54 -10.80
N ALA A 217 23.44 -14.44 -11.52
CA ALA A 217 23.22 -14.46 -12.96
C ALA A 217 24.48 -14.86 -13.77
N SER A 218 25.68 -14.55 -13.26
CA SER A 218 26.94 -14.99 -13.88
C SER A 218 27.27 -16.46 -13.61
N TRP A 219 26.81 -17.00 -12.47
CA TRP A 219 27.01 -18.41 -12.10
C TRP A 219 26.11 -19.35 -12.91
N LEU A 220 24.88 -18.90 -13.22
CA LEU A 220 23.92 -19.63 -14.07
C LEU A 220 24.30 -19.70 -15.56
N LYS A 221 25.34 -18.98 -15.99
CA LYS A 221 25.85 -18.98 -17.37
C LYS A 221 27.08 -19.89 -17.56
N ARG A 222 27.50 -20.63 -16.54
CA ARG A 222 28.52 -21.68 -16.62
C ARG A 222 27.88 -23.05 -16.54
#